data_AF-A0A1Q7D2U8-F1
#
_entry.id   AF-A0A1Q7D2U8-F1
#
_cell.length_a   1.000
_cell.length_b   1.000
_cell.length_c   1.000
_cell.angle_alpha   90.00
_cell.angle_beta   90.00
_cell.angle_gamma   90.00
#
_symmetry.space_group_name_H-M   'P 1'
#
loop_
_entity.id
_entity.type
_entity.pdbx_description
1 polymer ?
#
loop_
_entity_poly.entity_id
_entity_poly.type
_entity_poly.pdbx_seq_one_letter_code
_entity_poly.pdbx_strand_id
1 'polypeptide(L)'
;MAKLLSASAIARYHRDGFYFPVRVLSSDETAECRRRLETHEAEHGGALRRELRHKTHLLFTWLDRLVRHPRILDAVEDILGPNLLCWSSSFFIKEASDPAFVSWHQDATYWGLSKPDVVTAWVAFTDATVENGAMRMVPGSHAEQVAHRDTFASTNLLSRGQEIAVEVDEAKAVDILLPSGSMSLHHVLMFHSSPPNRSADRRIGYAIRYIPTSVRQVAGDGDSALLVRGVDEYRYFESEQSPTTDLAPDAVARHAAIMKRQAEILYRGTGIDRFTT
;
A
#
# COMPACT_ATOMS: atom_id res chain seq x y z
N MET A 1 18.42 -8.98 15.37
CA MET A 1 17.04 -8.54 15.13
C MET A 1 16.11 -9.74 15.23
N ALA A 2 14.88 -9.54 15.67
CA ALA A 2 13.93 -10.64 15.83
C ALA A 2 13.40 -11.05 14.45
N LYS A 3 13.64 -12.29 14.03
CA LYS A 3 13.04 -12.84 12.81
C LYS A 3 11.59 -13.20 13.10
N LEU A 4 10.66 -12.76 12.26
CA LEU A 4 9.24 -13.09 12.39
C LEU A 4 8.81 -14.17 11.39
N LEU A 5 9.31 -14.12 10.16
CA LEU A 5 9.02 -15.10 9.12
C LEU A 5 9.98 -16.30 9.23
N SER A 6 9.44 -17.50 9.08
CA SER A 6 10.26 -18.71 8.95
C SER A 6 10.98 -18.71 7.60
N ALA A 7 12.08 -19.48 7.49
CA ALA A 7 12.76 -19.69 6.20
C ALA A 7 11.81 -20.23 5.11
N SER A 8 10.83 -21.07 5.49
CA SER A 8 9.81 -21.56 4.57
C SER A 8 8.79 -20.50 4.15
N ALA A 9 8.46 -19.54 5.02
CA ALA A 9 7.63 -18.39 4.65
C ALA A 9 8.35 -17.46 3.67
N ILE A 10 9.63 -17.18 3.93
CA ILE A 10 10.48 -16.37 3.05
C ILE A 10 10.62 -17.05 1.67
N ALA A 11 10.89 -18.35 1.63
CA ALA A 11 10.97 -19.11 0.38
C ALA A 11 9.65 -19.09 -0.41
N ARG A 12 8.49 -19.16 0.28
CA ARG A 12 7.17 -19.02 -0.36
C ARG A 12 6.97 -17.62 -0.93
N TYR A 13 7.33 -16.57 -0.18
CA TYR A 13 7.26 -15.20 -0.68
C TYR A 13 8.06 -15.04 -1.99
N HIS A 14 9.30 -15.53 -2.04
CA HIS A 14 10.11 -15.39 -3.25
C HIS A 14 9.58 -16.22 -4.43
N ARG A 15 9.06 -17.41 -4.17
CA ARG A 15 8.52 -18.30 -5.22
C ARG A 15 7.17 -17.83 -5.75
N ASP A 16 6.26 -17.46 -4.86
CA ASP A 16 4.86 -17.17 -5.20
C ASP A 16 4.61 -15.67 -5.40
N GLY A 17 5.52 -14.82 -4.94
CA GLY A 17 5.43 -13.35 -5.00
C GLY A 17 4.64 -12.73 -3.85
N PHE A 18 4.09 -13.55 -2.95
CA PHE A 18 3.35 -13.09 -1.78
C PHE A 18 3.43 -14.07 -0.61
N TYR A 19 3.07 -13.60 0.58
CA TYR A 19 2.89 -14.42 1.77
C TYR A 19 1.79 -13.88 2.69
N PHE A 20 0.90 -14.77 3.13
CA PHE A 20 -0.21 -14.44 4.03
C PHE A 20 -0.79 -15.71 4.69
N PRO A 21 -1.59 -15.57 5.76
CA PRO A 21 -1.69 -14.39 6.62
C PRO A 21 -0.47 -14.25 7.55
N VAL A 22 -0.14 -13.01 7.92
CA VAL A 22 0.84 -12.72 8.99
C VAL A 22 0.13 -11.93 10.09
N ARG A 23 0.01 -12.49 11.30
CA ARG A 23 -0.62 -11.80 12.43
C ARG A 23 0.31 -10.71 12.96
N VAL A 24 -0.12 -9.45 12.87
CA VAL A 24 0.70 -8.29 13.24
C VAL A 24 0.12 -7.41 14.32
N LEU A 25 -1.20 -7.26 14.40
CA LEU A 25 -1.88 -6.46 15.41
C LEU A 25 -2.64 -7.35 16.40
N SER A 26 -2.73 -6.92 17.64
CA SER A 26 -3.70 -7.42 18.61
C SER A 26 -5.14 -7.01 18.22
N SER A 27 -6.14 -7.62 18.84
CA SER A 27 -7.54 -7.24 18.63
C SER A 27 -7.80 -5.78 19.04
N ASP A 28 -7.15 -5.31 20.12
CA ASP A 28 -7.29 -3.93 20.61
C ASP A 28 -6.67 -2.91 19.66
N GLU A 29 -5.45 -3.18 19.14
CA GLU A 29 -4.81 -2.33 18.14
C GLU A 29 -5.62 -2.26 16.85
N THR A 30 -6.18 -3.38 16.42
CA THR A 30 -7.01 -3.47 15.22
C THR A 30 -8.29 -2.64 15.39
N ALA A 31 -8.97 -2.81 16.53
CA ALA A 31 -10.17 -2.06 16.85
C ALA A 31 -9.89 -0.56 16.99
N GLU A 32 -8.73 -0.19 17.55
CA GLU A 32 -8.29 1.22 17.62
C GLU A 32 -8.06 1.82 16.24
N CYS A 33 -7.44 1.10 15.31
CA CYS A 33 -7.22 1.57 13.95
C CYS A 33 -8.55 1.86 13.23
N ARG A 34 -9.54 0.94 13.34
CA ARG A 34 -10.88 1.15 12.80
C ARG A 34 -11.58 2.35 13.45
N ARG A 35 -11.58 2.43 14.79
CA ARG A 35 -12.20 3.55 15.52
C ARG A 35 -11.59 4.89 15.14
N ARG A 36 -10.27 5.02 15.05
CA ARG A 36 -9.63 6.30 14.69
C ARG A 36 -10.01 6.78 13.30
N LEU A 37 -10.11 5.86 12.34
CA LEU A 37 -10.59 6.19 11.00
C LEU A 37 -12.04 6.69 11.06
N GLU A 38 -12.94 5.92 11.68
CA GLU A 38 -14.38 6.25 11.73
C GLU A 38 -14.67 7.52 12.54
N THR A 39 -13.95 7.75 13.64
CA THR A 39 -14.04 9.01 14.41
C THR A 39 -13.60 10.19 13.55
N HIS A 40 -12.48 10.07 12.85
CA HIS A 40 -12.02 11.13 11.94
C HIS A 40 -13.07 11.43 10.87
N GLU A 41 -13.62 10.39 10.23
CA GLU A 41 -14.66 10.54 9.21
C GLU A 41 -15.92 11.23 9.77
N ALA A 42 -16.36 10.84 10.97
CA ALA A 42 -17.52 11.44 11.64
C ALA A 42 -17.30 12.92 11.97
N GLU A 43 -16.12 13.29 12.43
CA GLU A 43 -15.78 14.67 12.81
C GLU A 43 -15.59 15.59 11.59
N HIS A 44 -15.21 15.04 10.43
CA HIS A 44 -14.81 15.81 9.25
C HIS A 44 -15.78 15.67 8.06
N GLY A 45 -16.97 15.10 8.30
CA GLY A 45 -18.06 15.07 7.32
C GLY A 45 -17.93 13.98 6.25
N GLY A 46 -17.21 12.89 6.53
CA GLY A 46 -17.14 11.70 5.69
C GLY A 46 -15.72 11.22 5.41
N ALA A 47 -15.58 10.43 4.34
CA ALA A 47 -14.32 9.81 3.95
C ALA A 47 -13.18 10.83 3.76
N LEU A 48 -11.94 10.39 4.01
CA LEU A 48 -10.75 11.18 3.75
C LEU A 48 -10.79 11.80 2.36
N ARG A 49 -10.60 13.12 2.32
CA ARG A 49 -10.45 13.87 1.07
C ARG A 49 -9.35 13.24 0.24
N ARG A 50 -9.57 13.22 -1.06
CA ARG A 50 -8.74 12.45 -1.98
C ARG A 50 -7.28 12.86 -1.96
N GLU A 51 -7.04 14.16 -1.91
CA GLU A 51 -5.69 14.76 -1.79
C GLU A 51 -4.91 14.23 -0.58
N LEU A 52 -5.59 13.71 0.44
CA LEU A 52 -5.01 13.23 1.68
C LEU A 52 -4.87 11.71 1.75
N ARG A 53 -5.33 10.95 0.75
CA ARG A 53 -5.40 9.47 0.81
C ARG A 53 -4.06 8.75 0.62
N HIS A 54 -3.06 9.44 0.10
CA HIS A 54 -1.71 8.92 -0.08
C HIS A 54 -0.77 9.46 0.99
N LYS A 55 0.21 8.67 1.42
CA LYS A 55 1.13 8.98 2.52
C LYS A 55 0.45 9.50 3.78
N THR A 56 -0.69 8.91 4.15
CA THR A 56 -1.45 9.29 5.36
C THR A 56 -0.65 9.12 6.65
N HIS A 57 0.42 8.31 6.64
CA HIS A 57 1.37 8.22 7.76
C HIS A 57 2.07 9.55 8.08
N LEU A 58 2.13 10.50 7.15
CA LEU A 58 2.67 11.84 7.40
C LEU A 58 1.65 12.81 8.00
N LEU A 59 0.37 12.42 8.03
CA LEU A 59 -0.74 13.25 8.49
C LEU A 59 -1.27 12.80 9.86
N PHE A 60 -1.18 11.52 10.17
CA PHE A 60 -1.75 10.95 11.38
C PHE A 60 -0.69 10.22 12.19
N THR A 61 -0.54 10.61 13.46
CA THR A 61 0.40 10.03 14.42
C THR A 61 0.17 8.53 14.62
N TRP A 62 -1.09 8.08 14.57
CA TRP A 62 -1.41 6.66 14.71
C TRP A 62 -1.01 5.83 13.48
N LEU A 63 -1.03 6.43 12.28
CA LEU A 63 -0.54 5.79 11.06
C LEU A 63 0.98 5.84 10.96
N ASP A 64 1.64 6.92 11.42
CA ASP A 64 3.10 6.95 11.59
C ASP A 64 3.57 5.80 12.51
N ARG A 65 2.91 5.60 13.65
CA ARG A 65 3.19 4.47 14.54
C ARG A 65 2.95 3.13 13.86
N LEU A 66 1.90 3.00 13.04
CA LEU A 66 1.59 1.77 12.33
C LEU A 66 2.66 1.43 11.28
N VAL A 67 3.12 2.39 10.47
CA VAL A 67 4.20 2.12 9.50
C VAL A 67 5.54 1.79 10.16
N ARG A 68 5.68 2.11 11.46
CA ARG A 68 6.83 1.76 12.31
C ARG A 68 6.58 0.54 13.19
N HIS A 69 5.44 -0.14 13.04
CA HIS A 69 5.04 -1.20 13.95
C HIS A 69 6.07 -2.36 13.94
N PRO A 70 6.63 -2.78 15.10
CA PRO A 70 7.75 -3.72 15.15
C PRO A 70 7.48 -5.02 14.38
N ARG A 71 6.31 -5.64 14.57
CA ARG A 71 5.96 -6.89 13.88
C ARG A 71 5.80 -6.74 12.37
N ILE A 72 5.40 -5.58 11.88
CA ILE A 72 5.30 -5.33 10.44
C ILE A 72 6.73 -5.22 9.89
N LEU A 73 7.55 -4.38 10.50
CA LEU A 73 8.91 -4.15 10.07
C LEU A 73 9.78 -5.41 10.21
N ASP A 74 9.58 -6.25 11.22
CA ASP A 74 10.31 -7.53 11.37
C ASP A 74 10.02 -8.47 10.20
N ALA A 75 8.75 -8.57 9.77
CA ALA A 75 8.39 -9.39 8.62
C ALA A 75 8.95 -8.84 7.30
N VAL A 76 8.99 -7.51 7.16
CA VAL A 76 9.50 -6.84 5.97
C VAL A 76 11.01 -6.91 5.91
N GLU A 77 11.71 -6.75 7.04
CA GLU A 77 13.16 -6.91 7.15
C GLU A 77 13.60 -8.32 6.77
N ASP A 78 12.84 -9.35 7.16
CA ASP A 78 13.11 -10.73 6.76
C ASP A 78 13.12 -10.93 5.22
N ILE A 79 12.51 -10.01 4.46
CA ILE A 79 12.45 -10.04 2.98
C ILE A 79 13.42 -9.04 2.33
N LEU A 80 13.42 -7.79 2.79
CA LEU A 80 14.13 -6.66 2.17
C LEU A 80 15.47 -6.31 2.81
N GLY A 81 15.76 -6.87 3.99
CA GLY A 81 16.93 -6.51 4.79
C GLY A 81 16.68 -5.33 5.76
N PRO A 82 17.73 -4.89 6.47
CA PRO A 82 17.59 -4.12 7.71
C PRO A 82 17.34 -2.61 7.55
N ASN A 83 17.59 -2.05 6.36
CA ASN A 83 17.53 -0.61 6.14
C ASN A 83 16.30 -0.28 5.30
N LEU A 84 15.24 0.17 5.95
CA LEU A 84 13.90 0.28 5.36
C LEU A 84 13.39 1.70 5.38
N LEU A 85 12.87 2.12 4.23
CA LEU A 85 12.07 3.33 4.06
C LEU A 85 10.59 2.93 3.88
N CYS A 86 9.69 3.66 4.52
CA CYS A 86 8.28 3.70 4.13
C CYS A 86 8.14 4.72 2.99
N TRP A 87 7.96 4.21 1.77
CA TRP A 87 7.90 5.04 0.58
C TRP A 87 6.49 5.56 0.31
N SER A 88 5.45 4.78 0.62
CA SER A 88 4.06 5.23 0.46
C SER A 88 3.11 4.45 1.35
N SER A 89 1.97 5.04 1.66
CA SER A 89 0.87 4.32 2.31
C SER A 89 -0.50 4.85 1.90
N SER A 90 -1.50 3.99 1.86
CA SER A 90 -2.86 4.35 1.44
C SER A 90 -3.93 3.45 2.03
N PHE A 91 -5.09 4.03 2.28
CA PHE A 91 -6.30 3.27 2.57
C PHE A 91 -6.89 2.67 1.30
N PHE A 92 -7.31 1.41 1.39
CA PHE A 92 -8.10 0.70 0.39
C PHE A 92 -9.40 0.23 1.05
N ILE A 93 -10.35 1.15 1.10
CA ILE A 93 -11.66 0.94 1.72
C ILE A 93 -12.68 0.62 0.63
N LYS A 94 -13.51 -0.39 0.90
CA LYS A 94 -14.74 -0.64 0.13
C LYS A 94 -15.91 -0.59 1.10
N GLU A 95 -16.82 0.36 0.90
CA GLU A 95 -17.97 0.49 1.78
C GLU A 95 -18.94 -0.69 1.63
N ALA A 96 -19.93 -0.81 2.52
CA ALA A 96 -20.95 -1.84 2.42
C ALA A 96 -21.69 -1.73 1.07
N SER A 97 -21.92 -2.88 0.40
CA SER A 97 -22.54 -2.93 -0.94
C SER A 97 -21.87 -2.05 -2.02
N ASP A 98 -20.57 -1.78 -1.90
CA ASP A 98 -19.82 -0.93 -2.83
C ASP A 98 -19.45 -1.68 -4.14
N PRO A 99 -19.92 -1.20 -5.32
CA PRO A 99 -19.59 -1.80 -6.61
C PRO A 99 -18.13 -1.56 -7.06
N ALA A 100 -17.35 -0.75 -6.34
CA ALA A 100 -15.99 -0.42 -6.72
C ALA A 100 -15.05 -1.63 -6.70
N PHE A 101 -14.21 -1.73 -7.71
CA PHE A 101 -13.25 -2.83 -7.87
C PHE A 101 -11.84 -2.33 -8.15
N VAL A 102 -10.88 -3.25 -8.08
CA VAL A 102 -9.51 -3.03 -8.54
C VAL A 102 -9.27 -4.06 -9.63
N SER A 103 -8.99 -3.62 -10.85
CA SER A 103 -8.64 -4.48 -11.98
C SER A 103 -7.34 -5.24 -11.72
N TRP A 104 -7.11 -6.30 -12.50
CA TRP A 104 -5.81 -6.97 -12.52
C TRP A 104 -4.72 -5.99 -12.95
N HIS A 105 -3.72 -5.79 -12.10
CA HIS A 105 -2.63 -4.85 -12.34
C HIS A 105 -1.36 -5.32 -11.64
N GLN A 106 -0.24 -4.69 -12.03
CA GLN A 106 0.98 -4.64 -11.25
C GLN A 106 1.13 -3.22 -10.69
N ASP A 107 1.64 -3.16 -9.48
CA ASP A 107 1.80 -1.94 -8.72
C ASP A 107 2.88 -1.03 -9.34
N ALA A 108 4.02 -1.60 -9.75
CA ALA A 108 5.25 -0.88 -10.09
C ALA A 108 5.17 0.01 -11.34
N THR A 109 4.21 -0.26 -12.23
CA THR A 109 4.23 0.16 -13.65
C THR A 109 4.54 1.63 -13.89
N TYR A 110 4.11 2.52 -12.98
CA TYR A 110 4.25 3.96 -13.15
C TYR A 110 5.10 4.64 -12.07
N TRP A 111 5.84 3.88 -11.25
CA TRP A 111 6.51 4.44 -10.07
C TRP A 111 7.95 4.87 -10.31
N GLY A 112 8.59 4.39 -11.38
CA GLY A 112 9.93 4.84 -11.77
C GLY A 112 11.04 4.48 -10.77
N LEU A 113 10.91 3.39 -10.02
CA LEU A 113 11.95 2.95 -9.09
C LEU A 113 13.05 2.16 -9.82
N SER A 114 14.30 2.32 -9.38
CA SER A 114 15.47 1.71 -10.02
C SER A 114 15.47 0.17 -10.04
N LYS A 115 14.72 -0.45 -9.13
CA LYS A 115 14.58 -1.90 -8.95
C LYS A 115 13.18 -2.18 -8.40
N PRO A 116 12.59 -3.36 -8.68
CA PRO A 116 11.30 -3.75 -8.15
C PRO A 116 11.38 -4.27 -6.69
N ASP A 117 12.41 -3.88 -5.94
CA ASP A 117 12.61 -4.29 -4.53
C ASP A 117 11.65 -3.51 -3.62
N VAL A 118 10.35 -3.77 -3.76
CA VAL A 118 9.29 -3.15 -2.95
C VAL A 118 8.37 -4.24 -2.42
N VAL A 119 8.15 -4.21 -1.10
CA VAL A 119 7.16 -5.04 -0.43
C VAL A 119 5.97 -4.17 -0.05
N THR A 120 4.80 -4.52 -0.56
CA THR A 120 3.54 -3.98 -0.05
C THR A 120 3.08 -4.85 1.11
N ALA A 121 3.02 -4.26 2.31
CA ALA A 121 2.32 -4.82 3.47
C ALA A 121 0.89 -4.29 3.48
N TRP A 122 -0.09 -5.17 3.23
CA TRP A 122 -1.51 -4.82 3.28
C TRP A 122 -2.10 -5.31 4.60
N VAL A 123 -2.39 -4.40 5.51
CA VAL A 123 -2.90 -4.66 6.86
C VAL A 123 -4.43 -4.60 6.86
N ALA A 124 -5.06 -5.65 7.36
CA ALA A 124 -6.52 -5.77 7.45
C ALA A 124 -7.03 -5.14 8.75
N PHE A 125 -7.78 -4.04 8.69
CA PHE A 125 -8.45 -3.46 9.86
C PHE A 125 -9.84 -4.08 10.10
N THR A 126 -10.44 -4.62 9.04
CA THR A 126 -11.58 -5.53 9.11
C THR A 126 -11.21 -6.85 8.44
N ASP A 127 -11.99 -7.90 8.67
CA ASP A 127 -11.77 -9.19 8.00
C ASP A 127 -11.84 -8.99 6.47
N ALA A 128 -10.93 -9.60 5.73
CA ALA A 128 -10.98 -9.66 4.27
C ALA A 128 -11.49 -11.05 3.87
N THR A 129 -12.67 -11.08 3.26
CA THR A 129 -13.40 -12.28 2.84
C THR A 129 -13.69 -12.23 1.33
N VAL A 130 -14.04 -13.37 0.74
CA VAL A 130 -14.48 -13.40 -0.68
C VAL A 130 -15.70 -12.49 -0.90
N GLU A 131 -16.60 -12.42 0.08
CA GLU A 131 -17.84 -11.64 0.00
C GLU A 131 -17.58 -10.13 -0.02
N ASN A 132 -16.64 -9.65 0.81
CA ASN A 132 -16.35 -8.23 0.96
C ASN A 132 -15.19 -7.73 0.09
N GLY A 133 -14.79 -8.55 -0.89
CA GLY A 133 -13.84 -8.15 -1.91
C GLY A 133 -12.38 -8.28 -1.47
N ALA A 134 -12.01 -9.39 -0.81
CA ALA A 134 -10.61 -9.73 -0.57
C ALA A 134 -9.76 -9.64 -1.86
N MET A 135 -8.49 -9.29 -1.72
CA MET A 135 -7.58 -9.28 -2.88
C MET A 135 -7.45 -10.70 -3.45
N ARG A 136 -7.17 -10.78 -4.74
CA ARG A 136 -6.82 -12.01 -5.45
C ARG A 136 -5.44 -11.83 -6.06
N MET A 137 -4.60 -12.87 -6.01
CA MET A 137 -3.25 -12.84 -6.58
C MET A 137 -2.95 -14.10 -7.38
N VAL A 138 -2.19 -13.99 -8.46
CA VAL A 138 -1.76 -15.15 -9.27
C VAL A 138 -0.34 -15.56 -8.87
N PRO A 139 -0.13 -16.69 -8.18
CA PRO A 139 1.19 -17.11 -7.70
C PRO A 139 2.24 -17.11 -8.82
N GLY A 140 3.42 -16.55 -8.55
CA GLY A 140 4.57 -16.54 -9.46
C GLY A 140 4.51 -15.50 -10.58
N SER A 141 3.40 -14.75 -10.73
CA SER A 141 3.28 -13.73 -11.78
C SER A 141 4.14 -12.48 -11.56
N HIS A 142 4.82 -12.38 -10.42
CA HIS A 142 5.76 -11.29 -10.12
C HIS A 142 7.11 -11.42 -10.83
N ALA A 143 7.34 -12.54 -11.53
CA ALA A 143 8.61 -12.82 -12.21
C ALA A 143 8.91 -11.86 -13.38
N GLU A 144 7.89 -11.23 -13.97
CA GLU A 144 8.06 -10.31 -15.09
C GLU A 144 7.10 -9.12 -15.00
N GLN A 145 7.55 -7.96 -15.49
CA GLN A 145 6.68 -6.80 -15.73
C GLN A 145 5.97 -7.00 -17.08
N VAL A 146 4.66 -6.78 -17.12
CA VAL A 146 3.87 -6.83 -18.35
C VAL A 146 3.35 -5.44 -18.75
N ALA A 147 2.98 -5.32 -20.02
CA ALA A 147 2.36 -4.12 -20.54
C ALA A 147 1.04 -3.83 -19.81
N HIS A 148 0.73 -2.55 -19.61
CA HIS A 148 -0.52 -2.07 -19.04
C HIS A 148 -1.23 -1.15 -20.03
N ARG A 149 -2.56 -1.06 -19.90
CA ARG A 149 -3.40 -0.09 -20.60
C ARG A 149 -4.19 0.73 -19.59
N ASP A 150 -4.35 2.02 -19.85
CA ASP A 150 -5.22 2.89 -19.05
C ASP A 150 -6.67 2.72 -19.50
N THR A 151 -7.59 2.41 -18.59
CA THR A 151 -9.01 2.21 -18.93
C THR A 151 -9.91 3.35 -18.45
N PHE A 152 -9.46 4.18 -17.50
CA PHE A 152 -10.23 5.27 -16.88
C PHE A 152 -11.64 4.88 -16.40
N ALA A 153 -11.88 3.60 -16.09
CA ALA A 153 -13.18 3.12 -15.62
C ALA A 153 -13.56 3.78 -14.28
N SER A 154 -14.75 4.40 -14.21
CA SER A 154 -15.18 5.23 -13.08
C SER A 154 -15.36 4.48 -11.75
N THR A 155 -15.49 3.16 -11.79
CA THR A 155 -15.62 2.29 -10.61
C THR A 155 -14.33 1.54 -10.25
N ASN A 156 -13.23 1.83 -10.95
CA ASN A 156 -11.93 1.28 -10.64
C ASN A 156 -11.20 2.18 -9.62
N LEU A 157 -10.74 1.61 -8.51
CA LEU A 157 -10.05 2.36 -7.46
C LEU A 157 -8.60 2.72 -7.82
N LEU A 158 -8.08 2.24 -8.95
CA LEU A 158 -6.75 2.60 -9.44
C LEU A 158 -6.76 3.98 -10.09
N SER A 159 -5.77 4.80 -9.76
CA SER A 159 -5.74 6.22 -10.14
C SER A 159 -5.66 6.49 -11.65
N ARG A 160 -5.24 5.52 -12.47
CA ARG A 160 -5.33 5.60 -13.96
C ARG A 160 -6.34 4.60 -14.54
N GLY A 161 -7.05 3.86 -13.69
CA GLY A 161 -7.83 2.69 -14.08
C GLY A 161 -6.96 1.65 -14.81
N GLN A 162 -5.68 1.55 -14.47
CA GLN A 162 -4.75 0.71 -15.22
C GLN A 162 -5.11 -0.78 -15.11
N GLU A 163 -4.92 -1.52 -16.20
CA GLU A 163 -5.10 -2.97 -16.26
C GLU A 163 -3.92 -3.59 -17.01
N ILE A 164 -3.49 -4.78 -16.59
CA ILE A 164 -2.52 -5.55 -17.37
C ILE A 164 -3.10 -5.91 -18.74
N ALA A 165 -2.31 -5.74 -19.79
CA ALA A 165 -2.69 -6.00 -21.18
C ALA A 165 -2.41 -7.46 -21.59
N VAL A 166 -2.53 -8.38 -20.63
CA VAL A 166 -2.38 -9.83 -20.82
C VAL A 166 -3.60 -10.53 -20.24
N GLU A 167 -3.95 -11.69 -20.81
CA GLU A 167 -5.04 -12.50 -20.28
C GLU A 167 -4.62 -13.12 -18.95
N VAL A 168 -5.43 -12.90 -17.91
CA VAL A 168 -5.21 -13.50 -16.60
C VAL A 168 -6.02 -14.78 -16.51
N ASP A 169 -5.32 -15.89 -16.30
CA ASP A 169 -5.95 -17.15 -15.93
C ASP A 169 -6.44 -17.08 -14.48
N GLU A 170 -7.66 -16.58 -14.29
CA GLU A 170 -8.26 -16.39 -12.98
C GLU A 170 -8.47 -17.71 -12.21
N ALA A 171 -8.45 -18.86 -12.87
CA ALA A 171 -8.52 -20.16 -12.20
C ALA A 171 -7.26 -20.47 -11.38
N LYS A 172 -6.14 -19.78 -11.67
CA LYS A 172 -4.90 -19.86 -10.89
C LYS A 172 -4.84 -18.83 -9.76
N ALA A 173 -5.79 -17.90 -9.69
CA ALA A 173 -5.79 -16.88 -8.65
C ALA A 173 -6.13 -17.46 -7.28
N VAL A 174 -5.46 -16.95 -6.26
CA VAL A 174 -5.68 -17.28 -4.85
C VAL A 174 -6.31 -16.08 -4.15
N ASP A 175 -7.42 -16.32 -3.44
CA ASP A 175 -8.03 -15.31 -2.57
C ASP A 175 -7.17 -15.07 -1.32
N ILE A 176 -6.85 -13.80 -1.06
CA ILE A 176 -6.04 -13.36 0.07
C ILE A 176 -6.93 -13.09 1.28
N LEU A 177 -7.39 -14.18 1.91
CA LEU A 177 -8.29 -14.13 3.07
C LEU A 177 -7.51 -13.77 4.33
N LEU A 178 -7.92 -12.70 5.02
CA LEU A 178 -7.21 -12.16 6.18
C LEU A 178 -8.19 -11.91 7.32
N PRO A 179 -8.00 -12.54 8.50
CA PRO A 179 -8.61 -12.07 9.72
C PRO A 179 -8.09 -10.66 10.06
N SER A 180 -8.97 -9.79 10.55
CA SER A 180 -8.64 -8.45 11.05
C SER A 180 -7.46 -8.49 12.03
N GLY A 181 -6.51 -7.57 11.85
CA GLY A 181 -5.23 -7.51 12.55
C GLY A 181 -4.11 -8.35 11.93
N SER A 182 -4.40 -9.04 10.83
CA SER A 182 -3.39 -9.73 10.02
C SER A 182 -3.01 -8.89 8.80
N MET A 183 -1.93 -9.26 8.13
CA MET A 183 -1.52 -8.66 6.88
C MET A 183 -1.16 -9.70 5.82
N SER A 184 -1.16 -9.26 4.56
CA SER A 184 -0.44 -9.93 3.47
C SER A 184 0.80 -9.11 3.09
N LEU A 185 1.83 -9.81 2.61
CA LEU A 185 3.01 -9.22 2.00
C LEU A 185 3.01 -9.62 0.54
N HIS A 186 3.20 -8.69 -0.39
CA HIS A 186 3.32 -9.02 -1.81
C HIS A 186 4.38 -8.17 -2.51
N HIS A 187 4.96 -8.76 -3.55
CA HIS A 187 5.92 -8.11 -4.43
C HIS A 187 5.22 -7.10 -5.32
N VAL A 188 5.93 -6.05 -5.71
CA VAL A 188 5.37 -4.95 -6.50
C VAL A 188 4.96 -5.31 -7.92
N LEU A 189 5.51 -6.39 -8.44
CA LEU A 189 5.14 -6.96 -9.74
C LEU A 189 4.02 -7.99 -9.63
N MET A 190 3.41 -8.17 -8.46
CA MET A 190 2.39 -9.19 -8.29
C MET A 190 1.15 -8.87 -9.12
N PHE A 191 0.66 -9.81 -9.95
CA PHE A 191 -0.66 -9.63 -10.56
C PHE A 191 -1.70 -9.77 -9.47
N HIS A 192 -2.43 -8.68 -9.22
CA HIS A 192 -3.45 -8.68 -8.19
C HIS A 192 -4.65 -7.83 -8.57
N SER A 193 -5.81 -8.21 -8.02
CA SER A 193 -7.08 -7.54 -8.22
C SER A 193 -7.90 -7.56 -6.92
N SER A 194 -9.02 -6.85 -6.86
CA SER A 194 -10.00 -7.07 -5.80
C SER A 194 -11.44 -6.82 -6.29
N PRO A 195 -12.36 -7.79 -6.12
CA PRO A 195 -13.74 -7.67 -6.57
C PRO A 195 -14.56 -6.75 -5.65
N PRO A 196 -15.77 -6.31 -6.07
CA PRO A 196 -16.65 -5.46 -5.26
C PRO A 196 -16.96 -5.98 -3.86
N ASN A 197 -17.35 -5.09 -2.94
CA ASN A 197 -17.83 -5.48 -1.62
C ASN A 197 -19.34 -5.74 -1.68
N ARG A 198 -19.76 -6.98 -1.48
CA ARG A 198 -21.18 -7.38 -1.48
C ARG A 198 -21.75 -7.56 -0.07
N SER A 199 -20.93 -7.39 0.95
CA SER A 199 -21.32 -7.56 2.34
C SER A 199 -21.97 -6.28 2.92
N ALA A 200 -22.55 -6.43 4.11
CA ALA A 200 -23.21 -5.34 4.84
C ALA A 200 -22.25 -4.50 5.71
N ASP A 201 -20.97 -4.84 5.78
CA ASP A 201 -19.94 -4.06 6.49
C ASP A 201 -18.85 -3.60 5.50
N ARG A 202 -18.11 -2.57 5.87
CA ARG A 202 -17.00 -2.04 5.08
C ARG A 202 -15.74 -2.91 5.20
N ARG A 203 -15.03 -3.09 4.09
CA ARG A 203 -13.71 -3.72 4.06
C ARG A 203 -12.65 -2.63 4.18
N ILE A 204 -11.86 -2.62 5.25
CA ILE A 204 -10.86 -1.59 5.54
C ILE A 204 -9.47 -2.22 5.47
N GLY A 205 -8.73 -1.85 4.42
CA GLY A 205 -7.32 -2.20 4.26
C GLY A 205 -6.40 -1.00 4.33
N TYR A 206 -5.20 -1.20 4.85
CA TYR A 206 -4.13 -0.20 4.82
C TYR A 206 -2.89 -0.78 4.16
N ALA A 207 -2.54 -0.25 2.99
CA ALA A 207 -1.33 -0.64 2.26
C ALA A 207 -0.16 0.23 2.69
N ILE A 208 0.99 -0.39 2.99
CA ILE A 208 2.25 0.26 3.30
C ILE A 208 3.30 -0.30 2.34
N ARG A 209 3.99 0.59 1.62
CA ARG A 209 5.00 0.23 0.63
C ARG A 209 6.38 0.49 1.22
N TYR A 210 7.12 -0.58 1.49
CA TYR A 210 8.47 -0.50 2.01
C TYR A 210 9.49 -0.77 0.92
N ILE A 211 10.61 -0.05 0.97
CA ILE A 211 11.75 -0.21 0.07
C ILE A 211 13.06 -0.25 0.87
N PRO A 212 14.08 -0.98 0.40
CA PRO A 212 15.45 -0.83 0.91
C PRO A 212 15.97 0.59 0.65
N THR A 213 16.85 1.10 1.51
CA THR A 213 17.51 2.42 1.31
C THR A 213 18.35 2.51 0.04
N SER A 214 18.73 1.38 -0.56
CA SER A 214 19.48 1.32 -1.83
C SER A 214 18.62 1.53 -3.08
N VAL A 215 17.29 1.52 -2.97
CA VAL A 215 16.39 1.85 -4.09
C VAL A 215 16.45 3.36 -4.33
N ARG A 216 16.34 3.81 -5.58
CA ARG A 216 16.23 5.22 -5.94
C ARG A 216 15.12 5.48 -6.94
N GLN A 217 14.59 6.69 -6.93
CA GLN A 217 13.71 7.20 -7.98
C GLN A 217 14.55 7.49 -9.24
N VAL A 218 14.09 7.02 -10.41
CA VAL A 218 14.75 7.24 -11.71
C VAL A 218 13.84 7.94 -12.71
N ALA A 219 12.55 8.07 -12.41
CA ALA A 219 11.68 8.91 -13.21
C ALA A 219 11.92 10.38 -12.84
N GLY A 220 11.69 10.83 -11.61
CA GLY A 220 11.79 12.27 -11.26
C GLY A 220 12.73 12.61 -10.12
N ASP A 221 12.90 13.90 -9.90
CA ASP A 221 13.67 14.45 -8.79
C ASP A 221 12.74 14.81 -7.61
N GLY A 222 13.30 14.89 -6.40
CA GLY A 222 12.59 15.37 -5.22
C GLY A 222 11.52 14.43 -4.65
N ASP A 223 11.57 13.14 -4.99
CA ASP A 223 10.78 12.12 -4.30
C ASP A 223 11.27 11.95 -2.86
N SER A 224 10.38 11.54 -1.97
CA SER A 224 10.61 11.53 -0.52
C SER A 224 10.18 10.20 0.10
N ALA A 225 10.79 9.85 1.23
CA ALA A 225 10.42 8.65 1.98
C ALA A 225 10.77 8.80 3.47
N LEU A 226 10.08 8.04 4.31
CA LEU A 226 10.29 8.04 5.75
C LEU A 226 11.20 6.90 6.17
N LEU A 227 12.34 7.18 6.79
CA LEU A 227 13.18 6.15 7.41
C LEU A 227 12.45 5.52 8.61
N VAL A 228 12.17 4.22 8.49
CA VAL A 228 11.42 3.45 9.50
C VAL A 228 12.27 2.39 10.20
N ARG A 229 13.39 1.97 9.60
CA ARG A 229 14.35 1.06 10.25
C ARG A 229 15.76 1.22 9.67
N GLY A 230 16.77 1.00 10.52
CA GLY A 230 18.17 0.94 10.11
C GLY A 230 18.76 2.32 9.83
N VAL A 231 19.65 2.40 8.84
CA VAL A 231 20.39 3.59 8.46
C VAL A 231 20.27 3.84 6.96
N ASP A 232 20.05 5.10 6.58
CA ASP A 232 20.11 5.54 5.19
C ASP A 232 21.44 6.24 4.87
N GLU A 233 22.40 5.45 4.38
CA GLU A 233 23.69 5.95 3.90
C GLU A 233 23.61 6.53 2.47
N TYR A 234 22.58 6.15 1.70
CA TYR A 234 22.45 6.50 0.30
C TYR A 234 21.79 7.87 0.09
N ARG A 235 20.77 8.18 0.89
CA ARG A 235 20.04 9.46 0.86
C ARG A 235 19.49 9.81 -0.52
N TYR A 236 18.96 8.80 -1.22
CA TYR A 236 18.35 8.97 -2.55
C TYR A 236 16.97 9.61 -2.50
N PHE A 237 16.30 9.61 -1.35
CA PHE A 237 15.01 10.26 -1.14
C PHE A 237 15.15 11.42 -0.17
N GLU A 238 14.36 12.48 -0.36
CA GLU A 238 14.22 13.52 0.66
C GLU A 238 13.65 12.90 1.95
N SER A 239 14.24 13.24 3.10
CA SER A 239 13.80 12.70 4.39
C SER A 239 12.46 13.30 4.78
N GLU A 240 11.48 12.43 5.03
CA GLU A 240 10.19 12.84 5.56
C GLU A 240 10.23 13.02 7.08
N GLN A 241 9.26 13.77 7.61
CA GLN A 241 9.12 14.05 9.03
C GLN A 241 7.81 13.49 9.54
N SER A 242 7.86 12.78 10.67
CA SER A 242 6.67 12.29 11.36
C SER A 242 5.81 13.48 11.86
N PRO A 243 4.47 13.37 11.82
CA PRO A 243 3.59 14.39 12.39
C PRO A 243 3.71 14.40 13.91
N THR A 244 3.61 15.59 14.51
CA THR A 244 3.61 15.76 15.98
C THR A 244 2.22 15.55 16.57
N THR A 245 1.19 15.96 15.85
CA THR A 245 -0.24 15.71 16.15
C THR A 245 -0.97 15.36 14.86
N ASP A 246 -2.13 14.72 14.98
CA ASP A 246 -2.97 14.43 13.82
C ASP A 246 -3.34 15.76 13.12
N LEU A 247 -3.11 15.81 11.80
CA LEU A 247 -3.38 16.94 10.92
C LEU A 247 -2.76 18.27 11.36
N ALA A 248 -1.58 18.23 11.99
CA ALA A 248 -0.83 19.44 12.30
C ALA A 248 -0.68 20.33 11.04
N PRO A 249 -0.95 21.65 11.09
CA PRO A 249 -0.99 22.50 9.91
C PRO A 249 0.28 22.48 9.06
N ASP A 250 1.44 22.38 9.72
CA ASP A 250 2.75 22.26 9.08
C ASP A 250 2.93 20.89 8.40
N ALA A 251 2.44 19.80 9.01
CA ALA A 251 2.44 18.47 8.41
C ALA A 251 1.53 18.42 7.17
N VAL A 252 0.35 19.02 7.23
CA VAL A 252 -0.57 19.14 6.09
C VAL A 252 0.07 19.93 4.94
N ALA A 253 0.74 21.05 5.24
CA ALA A 253 1.42 21.85 4.23
C ALA A 253 2.59 21.10 3.57
N ARG A 254 3.44 20.41 4.36
CA ARG A 254 4.52 19.56 3.85
C ARG A 254 3.98 18.41 2.99
N HIS A 255 2.94 17.73 3.47
CA HIS A 255 2.29 16.63 2.76
C HIS A 255 1.75 17.09 1.40
N ALA A 256 1.06 18.23 1.34
CA ALA A 256 0.56 18.78 0.08
C ALA A 256 1.69 19.04 -0.93
N ALA A 257 2.84 19.55 -0.48
CA ALA A 257 4.00 19.76 -1.33
C ALA A 257 4.61 18.45 -1.84
N ILE A 258 4.66 17.41 -1.00
CA ILE A 258 5.12 16.06 -1.38
C ILE A 258 4.17 15.44 -2.41
N MET A 259 2.85 15.51 -2.18
CA MET A 259 1.85 14.96 -3.10
C MET A 259 1.88 15.61 -4.48
N LYS A 260 2.16 16.92 -4.56
CA LYS A 260 2.36 17.60 -5.84
C LYS A 260 3.53 16.98 -6.63
N ARG A 261 4.69 16.81 -6.00
CA ARG A 261 5.88 16.19 -6.64
C ARG A 261 5.61 14.75 -7.06
N GLN A 262 4.96 13.95 -6.20
CA GLN A 262 4.63 12.57 -6.55
C GLN A 262 3.65 12.46 -7.72
N ALA A 263 2.69 13.37 -7.83
CA ALA A 263 1.81 13.41 -8.98
C ALA A 263 2.57 13.72 -10.28
N GLU A 264 3.51 14.66 -10.28
CA GLU A 264 4.36 14.96 -11.44
C GLU A 264 5.18 13.74 -11.90
N ILE A 265 5.60 12.87 -10.97
CA ILE A 265 6.27 11.60 -11.28
C ILE A 265 5.29 10.59 -11.88
N LEU A 266 4.18 10.32 -11.18
CA LEU A 266 3.22 9.27 -11.51
C LEU A 266 2.47 9.51 -12.84
N TYR A 267 2.20 10.78 -13.14
CA TYR A 267 1.45 11.22 -14.31
C TYR A 267 2.33 11.80 -15.42
N ARG A 268 3.63 11.51 -15.38
CA ARG A 268 4.55 11.91 -16.44
C ARG A 268 4.03 11.50 -17.81
N GLY A 269 4.06 12.45 -18.74
CA GLY A 269 3.63 12.23 -20.12
C GLY A 269 2.12 12.30 -20.34
N THR A 270 1.31 12.57 -19.31
CA THR A 270 -0.16 12.71 -19.45
C THR A 270 -0.66 14.15 -19.38
N GLY A 271 0.20 15.10 -18.97
CA GLY A 271 -0.19 16.51 -18.74
C GLY A 271 -0.97 16.76 -17.44
N ILE A 272 -1.12 15.74 -16.60
CA ILE A 272 -1.75 15.82 -15.27
C ILE A 272 -0.65 16.05 -14.22
N ASP A 273 -0.81 17.04 -13.34
CA ASP A 273 0.19 17.46 -12.35
C ASP A 273 -0.26 17.28 -10.88
N ARG A 274 -1.44 16.69 -10.69
CA ARG A 274 -2.04 16.39 -9.40
C ARG A 274 -2.75 15.05 -9.49
N PHE A 275 -2.92 14.35 -8.38
CA PHE A 275 -3.85 13.24 -8.36
C PHE A 275 -5.21 13.76 -8.87
N THR A 276 -5.77 13.19 -9.95
CA THR A 276 -7.11 13.50 -10.50
C THR A 276 -7.98 12.24 -10.48
N THR A 277 -9.26 12.36 -10.09
CA THR A 277 -10.32 11.33 -9.86
C THR A 277 -10.26 10.49 -8.60
#